data_AF-A0A0F9ARS4-F1
#
_entry.id   AF-A0A0F9ARS4-F1
#
_cell.length_a   1.000
_cell.length_b   1.000
_cell.length_c   1.000
_cell.angle_alpha   90.00
_cell.angle_beta   90.00
_cell.angle_gamma   90.00
#
_symmetry.space_group_name_H-M   'P 1'
#
loop_
_entity.id
_entity.type
_entity.pdbx_description
1 polymer ?
#
loop_
_entity_poly.entity_id
_entity_poly.type
_entity_poly.pdbx_seq_one_letter_code
_entity_poly.pdbx_strand_id
1 'polypeptide(L)' 'MTHYIFRNAKDEIHVQNAVRGYLGQHHIHDSKSYFEWVREIPDDQIREMHTPCDCGREHGTYTAWPVKEGDGDE' A
#
# COMPACT_ATOMS: atom_id res chain seq x y z
N MET A 1 -1.99 -12.40 -1.61
CA MET A 1 -1.31 -11.27 -0.93
C MET A 1 -1.94 -10.02 -1.49
N THR A 2 -2.06 -8.94 -0.72
CA THR A 2 -2.60 -7.67 -1.22
C THR A 2 -1.51 -6.61 -1.17
N HIS A 3 -1.39 -5.82 -2.23
CA HIS A 3 -0.46 -4.70 -2.33
C HIS A 3 -1.26 -3.39 -2.34
N TYR A 4 -1.06 -2.59 -1.31
CA TYR A 4 -1.67 -1.26 -1.20
C TYR A 4 -0.74 -0.22 -1.80
N ILE A 5 -1.24 0.54 -2.78
CA ILE A 5 -0.46 1.52 -3.54
C ILE A 5 -0.88 2.93 -3.12
N PHE A 6 0.08 3.75 -2.70
CA PHE A 6 -0.13 5.15 -2.35
C PHE A 6 0.74 6.03 -3.22
N ARG A 7 0.16 7.07 -3.83
CA ARG A 7 0.89 8.05 -4.62
C ARG A 7 0.95 9.36 -3.85
N ASN A 8 2.15 9.86 -3.58
CA ASN A 8 2.31 11.14 -2.91
C ASN A 8 2.48 12.29 -3.93
N ALA A 9 2.47 13.52 -3.45
CA ALA A 9 2.60 14.72 -4.29
C ALA A 9 4.02 14.92 -4.90
N LYS A 10 4.98 14.07 -4.54
CA LYS A 10 6.38 14.09 -5.00
C LYS A 10 6.67 13.01 -6.05
N ASP A 11 5.63 12.43 -6.65
CA ASP A 11 5.70 11.30 -7.61
C ASP A 11 6.34 10.02 -7.05
N GLU A 12 6.44 9.88 -5.73
CA GLU A 12 6.86 8.63 -5.10
C GLU A 12 5.64 7.72 -4.93
N ILE A 13 5.83 6.44 -5.28
CA ILE A 13 4.79 5.42 -5.24
C ILE A 13 5.15 4.44 -4.14
N HIS A 14 4.39 4.48 -3.07
CA HIS A 14 4.56 3.62 -1.90
C HIS A 14 3.75 2.36 -2.08
N VAL A 15 4.36 1.22 -1.80
CA VAL A 15 3.76 -0.10 -1.91
C VAL A 15 3.86 -0.78 -0.54
N GLN A 16 2.72 -1.08 0.07
CA GLN A 16 2.64 -1.81 1.33
C GLN A 16 2.00 -3.17 1.08
N ASN A 17 2.75 -4.23 1.35
CA ASN A 17 2.26 -5.60 1.19
C ASN A 17 1.45 -5.98 2.44
N ALA A 18 0.43 -6.81 2.26
CA ALA A 18 -0.32 -7.44 3.34
C ALA A 18 -0.66 -8.89 3.04
N VAL A 19 -0.56 -9.75 4.05
CA VAL A 19 -0.94 -11.16 3.98
C VAL A 19 -1.92 -11.45 5.10
N ARG A 20 -3.14 -11.87 4.75
CA ARG A 20 -4.21 -12.16 5.73
C ARG A 20 -4.43 -11.00 6.73
N GLY A 21 -4.43 -9.76 6.24
CA GLY A 21 -4.59 -8.57 7.08
C GLY A 21 -3.34 -8.09 7.81
N TYR A 22 -2.24 -8.85 7.82
CA TYR A 22 -0.99 -8.44 8.45
C TYR A 22 -0.12 -7.65 7.47
N LEU A 23 0.27 -6.44 7.86
CA LEU A 23 1.20 -5.60 7.10
C LEU A 23 2.60 -6.22 7.08
N GLY A 24 3.16 -6.32 5.87
CA GLY A 24 4.48 -6.86 5.60
C GLY A 24 5.46 -5.77 5.16
N GLN A 25 6.25 -6.07 4.14
CA GLN A 25 7.25 -5.14 3.61
C GLN A 25 6.61 -3.90 2.97
N HIS A 26 7.29 -2.77 3.18
CA HIS A 26 7.00 -1.49 2.59
C HIS A 26 8.12 -1.10 1.63
N HIS A 27 7.77 -0.76 0.40
CA HIS A 27 8.69 -0.38 -0.67
C HIS A 27 8.30 0.98 -1.24
N ILE A 28 9.28 1.75 -1.69
CA ILE A 28 9.06 3.03 -2.37
C ILE A 28 9.63 2.89 -3.77
N HIS A 29 8.81 3.15 -4.76
CA HIS A 29 9.15 3.13 -6.17
C HIS A 29 9.08 4.55 -6.74
N ASP A 30 9.97 4.83 -7.69
CA ASP A 30 9.73 5.87 -8.68
C ASP A 30 8.73 5.37 -9.74
N SER A 31 8.27 6.27 -10.61
CA SER A 31 7.29 5.92 -11.66
C SER A 31 7.77 4.78 -12.58
N LYS A 32 9.03 4.77 -12.99
CA LYS A 32 9.55 3.75 -13.91
C LYS A 32 9.62 2.39 -13.23
N SER A 33 10.23 2.33 -12.04
CA SER A 33 10.37 1.07 -11.30
C SER A 33 9.02 0.50 -10.86
N TYR A 34 8.03 1.36 -10.56
CA TYR A 34 6.67 0.91 -10.31
C TYR A 34 6.02 0.26 -11.54
N PHE A 35 6.15 0.87 -12.72
CA PHE A 35 5.55 0.30 -13.94
C PHE A 35 6.17 -1.04 -14.34
N GLU A 36 7.45 -1.26 -14.04
CA GLU A 36 8.09 -2.56 -14.25
C GLU A 36 7.55 -3.59 -13.24
N TRP A 37 7.52 -3.23 -11.96
CA TRP A 37 7.04 -4.09 -10.88
C TRP A 37 5.55 -4.49 -11.02
N VAL A 38 4.67 -3.52 -11.29
CA VAL A 38 3.22 -3.75 -11.31
C VAL A 38 2.79 -4.75 -12.38
N ARG A 39 3.59 -4.90 -13.46
CA ARG A 39 3.34 -5.88 -14.53
C ARG A 39 3.53 -7.32 -14.10
N GLU A 40 4.27 -7.55 -13.02
CA GLU A 40 4.53 -8.88 -12.47
C GLU A 40 3.47 -9.28 -11.43
N ILE A 41 2.61 -8.34 -11.03
CA ILE A 41 1.61 -8.53 -9.98
C ILE A 41 0.23 -8.70 -10.60
N PRO A 42 -0.53 -9.74 -10.21
CA PRO A 42 -1.91 -9.89 -10.64
C PRO A 42 -2.80 -8.71 -10.20
N ASP A 43 -3.66 -8.21 -11.11
CA ASP A 43 -4.52 -7.06 -10.87
C ASP A 43 -5.44 -7.22 -9.64
N ASP A 44 -5.88 -8.45 -9.34
CA ASP A 44 -6.73 -8.78 -8.19
C ASP A 44 -6.00 -8.63 -6.83
N GLN A 45 -4.67 -8.53 -6.86
CA GLN A 45 -3.83 -8.33 -5.69
C GLN A 45 -3.48 -6.86 -5.45
N ILE A 46 -3.86 -5.94 -6.35
CA ILE A 46 -3.52 -4.53 -6.25
C ILE A 46 -4.72 -3.74 -5.71
N ARG A 47 -4.46 -2.89 -4.71
CA ARG A 47 -5.45 -1.95 -4.16
C ARG A 47 -4.85 -0.55 -4.14
N GLU A 48 -5.32 0.31 -5.03
CA GLU A 48 -4.94 1.72 -5.02
C GLU A 48 -5.64 2.45 -3.88
N MET A 49 -4.86 3.23 -3.13
CA MET A 49 -5.31 3.95 -1.97
C MET A 49 -5.07 5.44 -2.19
N HIS A 50 -6.12 6.22 -1.99
CA HIS A 50 -6.11 7.66 -2.24
C HIS A 50 -5.69 8.47 -1.00
N THR A 51 -5.37 7.79 0.11
CA THR A 51 -4.84 8.37 1.34
C THR A 51 -3.32 8.37 1.32
N PRO A 52 -2.63 9.33 1.95
CA PRO A 52 -1.17 9.31 2.03
C PRO A 52 -0.68 8.10 2.83
N CYS A 53 0.50 7.58 2.46
CA CYS A 53 1.19 6.58 3.26
C CYS A 53 1.67 7.21 4.59
N ASP A 54 1.53 6.47 5.69
CA ASP A 54 1.97 6.92 7.02
C ASP A 54 3.46 6.62 7.30
N CYS A 55 4.21 6.08 6.32
CA CYS A 55 5.64 5.83 6.47
C CYS A 55 6.42 7.15 6.67
N GLY A 56 7.42 7.14 7.55
CA GLY A 56 8.28 8.30 7.81
C GLY A 56 7.64 9.40 8.66
N ARG A 57 6.42 9.21 9.17
CA ARG A 57 5.84 10.11 10.19
C ARG A 57 6.46 9.88 11.56
N GLU A 58 6.54 10.95 12.35
CA GLU A 58 6.93 10.86 13.76
C GLU A 58 5.98 9.93 14.52
N HIS A 59 6.58 9.08 15.38
CA HIS A 59 5.88 8.16 16.26
C HIS A 59 4.74 8.88 17.00
N GLY A 60 3.49 8.41 16.84
CA GLY A 60 2.33 8.94 17.56
C GLY A 60 1.29 9.66 16.70
N THR A 61 1.54 9.86 15.39
CA THR A 61 0.59 10.49 14.45
C THR A 61 -0.13 9.46 13.56
N TYR A 62 -0.40 8.28 14.11
CA TYR A 62 -1.02 7.18 13.39
C TYR A 62 -2.46 7.54 13.00
N THR A 63 -2.71 7.65 11.70
CA THR A 63 -4.04 7.39 11.17
C THR A 63 -4.17 5.88 11.09
N ALA A 64 -4.90 5.27 12.02
CA ALA A 64 -5.24 3.85 11.93
C ALA A 64 -5.75 3.57 10.51
N TRP A 65 -5.05 2.72 9.77
CA TRP A 65 -5.50 2.27 8.47
C TRP A 65 -6.94 1.78 8.63
N PRO A 66 -7.92 2.29 7.87
CA PRO A 66 -9.21 1.66 7.81
C PRO A 66 -9.05 0.39 6.96
N VAL A 67 -8.35 -0.62 7.48
CA VAL A 67 -8.86 -1.98 7.32
C VAL A 67 -10.20 -1.91 8.04
N LYS A 68 -11.28 -1.63 7.29
CA LYS A 68 -12.60 -1.92 7.81
C LYS A 68 -12.54 -3.40 8.21
N GLU A 69 -12.55 -3.67 9.51
CA GLU A 69 -13.02 -4.94 10.02
C GLU A 69 -14.42 -5.12 9.42
N GLY A 70 -14.53 -5.92 8.35
CA GLY A 70 -15.74 -5.92 7.52
C GLY A 70 -15.69 -6.79 6.27
N ASP A 71 -14.52 -7.07 5.69
CA ASP A 71 -14.36 -8.20 4.74
C ASP A 71 -13.99 -9.47 5.51
N GLY A 72 -14.75 -9.73 6.58
CA GLY A 72 -14.82 -11.06 7.17
C GLY A 72 -15.61 -11.94 6.22
N ASP A 73 -14.94 -12.96 5.69
CA ASP A 73 -15.57 -14.05 4.94
C ASP A 73 -16.86 -14.51 5.65
N GLU A 74 -17.96 -14.56 4.88
CA GLU A 74 -19.21 -15.27 5.18
C GLU A 74 -18.97 -16.75 5.56
#